data_AF-A0A180ETD0-F1
#
_entry.id   AF-A0A180ETD0-F1
#
_cell.length_a   1.000
_cell.length_b   1.000
_cell.length_c   1.000
_cell.angle_alpha   90.00
_cell.angle_beta   90.00
_cell.angle_gamma   90.00
#
_symmetry.space_group_name_H-M   'P 1'
#
loop_
_entity.id
_entity.type
_entity.pdbx_description
1 polymer ?
#
loop_
_entity_poly.entity_id
_entity_poly.type
_entity_poly.pdbx_seq_one_letter_code
_entity_poly.pdbx_strand_id
1 'polypeptide(L)'
;MTEGVEGIIKREKVNLCVTIGPAVMMKFVSALTKRYEVPTVASLNTIMVDGTGMCGACRVTVGGKTKFVCVDGPEFDAHQVDFDEMIMRLNAYKNN
;
A
#
# COMPACT_ATOMS: atom_id res chain seq x y z
N MET A 1 12.11 11.67 0.08
CA MET A 1 10.89 11.09 -0.54
C MET A 1 9.60 11.49 0.18
N THR A 2 9.54 11.45 1.50
CA THR A 2 8.31 11.73 2.27
C THR A 2 8.28 13.12 2.93
N GLU A 3 9.25 13.98 2.66
CA GLU A 3 9.43 15.30 3.30
C GLU A 3 8.21 16.21 3.15
N GLY A 4 7.58 16.22 1.96
CA GLY A 4 6.37 17.01 1.72
C GLY A 4 5.21 16.58 2.63
N VAL A 5 5.02 15.27 2.83
CA VAL A 5 3.98 14.73 3.72
C VAL A 5 4.29 15.10 5.17
N GLU A 6 5.55 14.95 5.60
CA GLU A 6 5.96 15.28 6.97
C GLU A 6 5.81 16.78 7.28
N GLY A 7 6.12 17.65 6.31
CA GLY A 7 5.93 19.10 6.44
C GLY A 7 4.47 19.49 6.71
N ILE A 8 3.52 18.85 6.03
CA ILE A 8 2.08 19.09 6.24
C ILE A 8 1.63 18.59 7.62
N ILE A 9 2.02 17.37 8.01
CA ILE A 9 1.68 16.79 9.33
C ILE A 9 2.17 17.69 10.48
N LYS A 10 3.35 18.33 10.34
CA LYS A 10 3.89 19.24 11.35
C LYS A 10 3.20 20.61 11.36
N ARG A 11 2.61 21.03 10.24
CA ARG A 11 1.98 22.35 10.10
C ARG A 11 0.54 22.37 10.60
N GLU A 12 -0.21 21.29 10.37
CA GLU A 12 -1.63 21.23 10.67
C GLU A 12 -2.09 19.82 11.03
N LYS A 13 -3.25 19.73 11.69
CA LYS A 13 -3.84 18.45 12.07
C LYS A 13 -4.30 17.69 10.82
N VAL A 14 -3.68 16.54 10.56
CA VAL A 14 -4.06 15.63 9.48
C VAL A 14 -4.87 14.47 10.07
N ASN A 15 -6.12 14.31 9.61
CA ASN A 15 -7.01 13.24 10.08
C ASN A 15 -6.86 11.93 9.28
N LEU A 16 -6.40 12.01 8.03
CA LEU A 16 -6.26 10.87 7.13
C LEU A 16 -5.19 11.19 6.09
N CYS A 17 -4.30 10.24 5.83
CA CYS A 17 -3.38 10.26 4.71
C CYS A 17 -3.81 9.20 3.68
N VAL A 18 -3.83 9.57 2.39
CA VAL A 18 -4.05 8.61 1.30
C VAL A 18 -2.80 8.59 0.43
N THR A 19 -2.24 7.42 0.18
CA THR A 19 -1.03 7.25 -0.62
C THR A 19 -1.28 6.39 -1.85
N ILE A 20 -0.84 6.90 -3.01
CA ILE A 20 -1.02 6.29 -4.32
C ILE A 20 0.27 6.52 -5.11
N GLY A 21 0.95 5.47 -5.53
CA GLY A 21 2.19 5.58 -6.28
C GLY A 21 2.99 4.29 -6.31
N PRO A 22 4.31 4.35 -6.56
CA PRO A 22 5.17 3.17 -6.49
C PRO A 22 5.10 2.50 -5.12
N ALA A 23 5.12 1.16 -5.08
CA ALA A 23 5.02 0.40 -3.82
C ALA A 23 6.05 0.82 -2.76
N VAL A 24 7.28 1.13 -3.20
CA VAL A 24 8.34 1.65 -2.33
C VAL A 24 7.96 3.01 -1.71
N MET A 25 7.36 3.92 -2.49
CA MET A 25 6.90 5.21 -1.99
C MET A 25 5.78 5.01 -0.95
N MET A 26 4.79 4.17 -1.25
CA MET A 26 3.68 3.87 -0.34
C MET A 26 4.17 3.25 0.98
N LYS A 27 5.17 2.35 0.92
CA LYS A 27 5.85 1.79 2.09
C LYS A 27 6.42 2.87 3.00
N PHE A 28 7.15 3.83 2.43
CA PHE A 28 7.75 4.91 3.22
C PHE A 28 6.72 5.91 3.74
N VAL A 29 5.65 6.19 2.99
CA VAL A 29 4.55 7.03 3.50
C VAL A 29 3.87 6.35 4.67
N SER A 30 3.54 5.05 4.57
CA SER A 30 2.99 4.24 5.67
C SER A 30 3.87 4.29 6.91
N ALA A 31 5.17 4.06 6.76
CA ALA A 31 6.12 4.11 7.87
C ALA A 31 6.22 5.50 8.51
N LEU A 32 6.20 6.57 7.69
CA LEU A 32 6.21 7.94 8.17
C LEU A 32 4.97 8.24 9.01
N THR A 33 3.78 8.03 8.43
CA THR A 33 2.51 8.41 9.05
C THR A 33 2.20 7.60 10.29
N LYS A 34 2.68 6.36 10.37
CA LYS A 34 2.60 5.52 11.57
C LYS A 34 3.30 6.14 12.78
N ARG A 35 4.43 6.85 12.59
CA ARG A 35 5.14 7.56 13.68
C ARG A 35 4.36 8.73 14.25
N TYR A 36 3.47 9.30 13.44
CA TYR A 36 2.62 10.43 13.81
C TYR A 36 1.18 9.99 14.14
N GLU A 37 0.93 8.67 14.22
CA GLU A 37 -0.39 8.09 14.48
C GLU A 37 -1.49 8.60 13.52
N VAL A 38 -1.10 8.95 12.29
CA VAL A 38 -2.03 9.42 11.26
C VAL A 38 -2.60 8.20 10.52
N PRO A 39 -3.92 7.96 10.56
CA PRO A 39 -4.56 6.90 9.77
C PRO A 39 -4.16 7.02 8.31
N THR A 40 -3.75 5.90 7.69
CA THR A 40 -3.23 5.93 6.31
C THR A 40 -3.81 4.83 5.46
N VAL A 41 -4.35 5.20 4.31
CA VAL A 41 -4.86 4.26 3.30
C VAL A 41 -3.92 4.24 2.10
N ALA A 42 -3.59 3.06 1.59
CA ALA A 42 -2.80 2.88 0.39
C ALA A 42 -3.65 2.24 -0.72
N SER A 43 -3.62 2.81 -1.92
CA SER A 43 -4.21 2.19 -3.11
C SER A 43 -3.17 1.30 -3.79
N LEU A 44 -3.33 0.00 -3.65
CA LEU A 44 -2.31 -0.98 -4.04
C LEU A 44 -2.35 -1.27 -5.55
N ASN A 45 -1.17 -1.35 -6.16
CA ASN A 45 -0.99 -1.59 -7.60
C ASN A 45 -0.34 -2.95 -7.88
N THR A 46 -0.85 -4.03 -7.27
CA THR A 46 -0.39 -5.41 -7.51
C THR A 46 -0.64 -5.88 -8.95
N ILE A 47 0.06 -6.92 -9.39
CA ILE A 47 -0.21 -7.60 -10.67
C ILE A 47 -1.66 -8.10 -10.69
N MET A 48 -2.38 -7.83 -11.79
CA MET A 48 -3.75 -8.30 -12.01
C MET A 48 -3.83 -9.07 -13.32
N VAL A 49 -4.69 -10.08 -13.37
CA VAL A 49 -4.99 -10.86 -14.58
C VAL A 49 -6.48 -10.78 -14.89
N ASP A 50 -7.33 -11.40 -14.05
CA ASP A 50 -8.78 -11.39 -14.28
C ASP A 50 -9.48 -10.15 -13.73
N GLY A 51 -9.04 -9.64 -12.57
CA GLY A 51 -9.65 -8.47 -11.93
C GLY A 51 -11.00 -8.72 -11.26
N THR A 52 -11.43 -9.98 -11.14
CA THR A 52 -12.74 -10.38 -10.60
C THR A 52 -12.64 -11.36 -9.42
N GLY A 53 -11.43 -11.63 -8.93
CA GLY A 53 -11.17 -12.49 -7.78
C GLY A 53 -10.97 -13.97 -8.09
N MET A 54 -10.88 -14.37 -9.37
CA MET A 54 -10.80 -15.78 -9.76
C MET A 54 -9.37 -16.33 -9.74
N CYS A 55 -8.34 -15.52 -10.03
CA CYS A 55 -6.97 -16.04 -10.22
C CYS A 55 -6.04 -15.86 -9.00
N GLY A 56 -6.32 -14.92 -8.10
CA GLY A 56 -5.44 -14.61 -6.96
C GLY A 56 -4.08 -14.00 -7.32
N ALA A 57 -3.85 -13.55 -8.57
CA ALA A 57 -2.62 -12.88 -8.98
C ALA A 57 -2.39 -11.59 -8.19
N CYS A 58 -3.47 -10.88 -7.86
CA CYS A 58 -3.46 -9.63 -7.11
C CYS A 58 -3.41 -9.84 -5.59
N ARG A 59 -3.10 -11.05 -5.10
CA ARG A 59 -3.05 -11.29 -3.66
C ARG A 59 -1.99 -10.44 -2.96
N VAL A 60 -2.31 -10.04 -1.74
CA VAL A 60 -1.43 -9.34 -0.80
C VAL A 60 -1.79 -9.74 0.62
N THR A 61 -0.81 -9.73 1.53
CA THR A 61 -1.08 -9.91 2.97
C THR A 61 -1.39 -8.57 3.62
N VAL A 62 -2.55 -8.49 4.30
CA VAL A 62 -2.98 -7.33 5.08
C VAL A 62 -3.41 -7.80 6.46
N GLY A 63 -2.76 -7.33 7.52
CA GLY A 63 -3.08 -7.69 8.90
C GLY A 63 -2.96 -9.20 9.16
N GLY A 64 -1.98 -9.85 8.53
CA GLY A 64 -1.75 -11.30 8.64
C GLY A 64 -2.76 -12.17 7.87
N LYS A 65 -3.64 -11.58 7.05
CA LYS A 65 -4.60 -12.30 6.21
C LYS A 65 -4.34 -12.04 4.74
N THR A 66 -4.44 -13.09 3.93
CA THR A 66 -4.42 -12.95 2.47
C THR A 66 -5.70 -12.27 1.98
N LYS A 67 -5.53 -11.23 1.16
CA LYS A 67 -6.59 -10.41 0.55
C LYS A 67 -6.35 -10.28 -0.95
N PHE A 68 -7.41 -10.14 -1.73
CA PHE A 68 -7.34 -9.95 -3.18
C PHE A 68 -7.61 -8.49 -3.54
N VAL A 69 -6.59 -7.77 -4.02
CA VAL A 69 -6.71 -6.32 -4.28
C VAL A 69 -7.87 -5.97 -5.21
N CYS A 70 -8.17 -6.82 -6.20
CA CYS A 70 -9.26 -6.55 -7.15
C CYS A 70 -10.68 -6.71 -6.59
N VAL A 71 -10.88 -7.35 -5.43
CA VAL A 71 -12.21 -7.59 -4.83
C VAL A 71 -12.31 -7.02 -3.41
N ASP A 72 -11.28 -7.24 -2.58
CA ASP A 72 -11.22 -6.72 -1.21
C ASP A 72 -10.73 -5.27 -1.13
N GLY A 73 -10.14 -4.74 -2.20
CA GLY A 73 -9.47 -3.43 -2.24
C GLY A 73 -10.04 -2.47 -3.28
N PRO A 74 -9.21 -1.69 -4.00
CA PRO A 74 -7.73 -1.68 -3.99
C PRO A 74 -7.11 -0.93 -2.79
N GLU A 75 -7.97 -0.29 -1.99
CA GLU A 75 -7.61 0.55 -0.85
C GLU A 75 -7.56 -0.27 0.44
N PHE A 76 -6.40 -0.24 1.11
CA PHE A 76 -6.20 -0.95 2.37
C PHE A 76 -5.55 -0.03 3.41
N ASP A 77 -5.70 -0.39 4.69
CA ASP A 77 -4.93 0.23 5.77
C ASP A 77 -3.44 -0.02 5.52
N ALA A 78 -2.73 1.06 5.16
CA ALA A 78 -1.33 1.02 4.79
C ALA A 78 -0.44 0.54 5.94
N HIS A 79 -0.87 0.68 7.20
CA HIS A 79 -0.10 0.24 8.36
C HIS A 79 -0.16 -1.28 8.58
N GLN A 80 -1.07 -1.96 7.89
CA GLN A 80 -1.31 -3.40 7.96
C GLN A 80 -0.83 -4.15 6.71
N VAL A 81 -0.46 -3.45 5.63
CA VAL A 81 0.00 -4.04 4.36
C VAL A 81 1.43 -4.57 4.48
N ASP A 82 1.65 -5.81 4.02
CA ASP A 82 2.99 -6.35 3.80
C ASP A 82 3.57 -5.82 2.47
N PHE A 83 4.25 -4.68 2.55
CA PHE A 83 4.88 -4.06 1.38
C PHE A 83 6.07 -4.86 0.84
N ASP A 84 6.76 -5.64 1.68
CA ASP A 84 7.93 -6.41 1.24
C ASP A 84 7.50 -7.61 0.39
N GLU A 85 6.45 -8.32 0.81
CA GLU A 85 5.77 -9.33 -0.01
C GLU A 85 5.28 -8.70 -1.33
N MET A 86 4.57 -7.57 -1.24
CA MET A 86 4.03 -6.88 -2.42
C MET A 86 5.12 -6.51 -3.43
N ILE A 87 6.23 -5.91 -2.98
CA ILE A 87 7.34 -5.50 -3.85
C ILE A 87 8.02 -6.73 -4.47
N MET A 88 8.23 -7.81 -3.71
CA MET A 88 8.75 -9.05 -4.25
C MET A 88 7.87 -9.58 -5.38
N ARG A 89 6.55 -9.62 -5.18
CA ARG A 89 5.58 -10.10 -6.18
C ARG A 89 5.57 -9.24 -7.45
N LEU A 90 5.68 -7.92 -7.32
CA LEU A 90 5.73 -6.99 -8.46
C LEU A 90 6.92 -7.23 -9.40
N ASN A 91 8.01 -7.79 -8.90
CA ASN A 91 9.20 -8.07 -9.70
C ASN A 91 9.20 -9.45 -10.37
N ALA A 92 8.15 -10.26 -10.20
CA ALA A 92 8.10 -11.65 -10.67
C ALA A 92 8.36 -11.83 -12.18
N TYR A 93 8.10 -10.82 -13.01
CA TYR A 93 8.21 -10.89 -14.46
C TYR A 93 9.31 -9.99 -15.06
N LYS A 94 10.20 -9.40 -14.25
CA LYS A 94 11.21 -8.45 -14.75
C LYS A 94 12.32 -9.06 -15.61
N ASN A 95 12.56 -10.37 -15.51
CA ASN A 95 13.66 -11.06 -16.18
C ASN A 95 13.19 -12.08 -17.23
N ASN A 96 11.99 -11.88 -17.77
CA ASN A 96 11.47 -12.68 -18.89
C ASN A 96 11.74 -11.98 -20.22
#